data_AF-A0A923N9S0-F1
#
_entry.id   AF-A0A923N9S0-F1
#
_cell.length_a   1.000
_cell.length_b   1.000
_cell.length_c   1.000
_cell.angle_alpha   90.00
_cell.angle_beta   90.00
_cell.angle_gamma   90.00
#
_symmetry.space_group_name_H-M   'P 1'
#
loop_
_entity.id
_entity.type
_entity.pdbx_description
1 polymer ?
#
loop_
_entity_poly.entity_id
_entity_poly.type
_entity_poly.pdbx_seq_one_letter_code
_entity_poly.pdbx_strand_id
1 'polypeptide(L)'
;MKGIDHVFDKIMLATGIALLVLFWWQFPAMPSPDQQHYTSYTSPTEGITSTSKWTYIRPDKALTPRQVIRIQMRALQENDQQDSGIITVFNFSSPKNKMHIGPINHFRLIVRDPAYRTMLNFKSYKTGQLVVADDKAYQLVVITGRDGTEEVYMFILAKQRKGNYKGCWMTEGIARMEPGRQTSLT
;
A
#
# COMPACT_ATOMS: atom_id res chain seq x y z
N MET A 1 7.83 -51.56 24.78
CA MET A 1 8.08 -50.11 24.73
C MET A 1 6.89 -49.42 24.07
N LYS A 2 5.81 -49.13 24.81
CA LYS A 2 4.60 -48.41 24.31
C LYS A 2 4.09 -47.33 25.30
N GLY A 3 4.68 -47.22 26.49
CA GLY A 3 4.23 -46.31 27.55
C GLY A 3 4.93 -44.95 27.55
N ILE A 4 6.08 -44.84 26.89
CA ILE A 4 6.90 -43.62 26.89
C ILE A 4 6.39 -42.63 25.81
N ASP A 5 5.93 -43.14 24.67
CA ASP A 5 5.43 -42.32 23.55
C ASP A 5 4.17 -41.53 23.93
N HIS A 6 3.24 -42.17 24.66
CA HIS A 6 2.02 -41.51 25.13
C HIS A 6 2.27 -40.43 26.19
N VAL A 7 3.37 -40.54 26.93
CA VAL A 7 3.81 -39.51 27.88
C VAL A 7 4.42 -38.33 27.13
N PHE A 8 5.25 -38.59 26.12
CA PHE A 8 5.82 -37.53 25.29
C PHE A 8 4.76 -36.78 24.47
N ASP A 9 3.75 -37.46 23.92
CA ASP A 9 2.65 -36.81 23.20
C ASP A 9 1.83 -35.87 24.11
N LYS A 10 1.56 -36.29 25.35
CA LYS A 10 0.88 -35.44 26.34
C LYS A 10 1.73 -34.24 26.76
N ILE A 11 3.05 -34.43 26.89
CA ILE A 11 3.98 -33.34 27.21
C ILE A 11 4.09 -32.37 26.03
N MET A 12 4.20 -32.84 24.79
CA MET A 12 4.23 -32.03 23.57
C MET A 12 2.92 -31.25 23.37
N LEU A 13 1.77 -31.87 23.65
CA LEU A 13 0.47 -31.19 23.58
C LEU A 13 0.33 -30.12 24.67
N ALA A 14 0.70 -30.43 25.91
CA ALA A 14 0.63 -29.48 27.02
C ALA A 14 1.59 -28.29 26.83
N THR A 15 2.82 -28.55 26.36
CA THR A 15 3.80 -27.51 26.05
C THR A 15 3.38 -26.67 24.84
N GLY A 16 2.82 -27.29 23.80
CA GLY A 16 2.25 -26.56 22.65
C GLY A 16 1.10 -25.63 23.05
N ILE A 17 0.19 -26.08 23.91
CA ILE A 17 -0.91 -25.26 24.44
C ILE A 17 -0.36 -24.13 25.33
N ALA A 18 0.60 -24.42 26.21
CA ALA A 18 1.23 -23.39 27.04
C ALA A 18 1.96 -22.32 26.20
N LEU A 19 2.65 -22.72 25.13
CA LEU A 19 3.28 -21.81 24.19
C LEU A 19 2.26 -20.99 23.39
N LEU A 20 1.12 -21.57 22.99
CA LEU A 20 0.03 -20.82 22.36
C LEU A 20 -0.59 -19.78 23.31
N VAL A 21 -0.80 -20.11 24.58
CA VAL A 21 -1.31 -19.17 25.58
C VAL A 21 -0.30 -18.06 25.87
N LEU A 22 0.99 -18.38 25.97
CA LEU A 22 2.06 -17.39 26.11
C LEU A 22 2.20 -16.50 24.86
N PHE A 23 2.02 -17.07 23.67
CA PHE A 23 2.00 -16.33 22.40
C PHE A 23 0.83 -15.36 22.34
N TRP A 24 -0.35 -15.71 22.86
CA TRP A 24 -1.49 -14.79 23.00
C TRP A 24 -1.26 -13.70 24.06
N TRP A 25 -0.38 -13.93 25.03
CA TRP A 25 -0.02 -12.95 26.07
C TRP A 25 1.07 -11.96 25.60
N GLN A 26 1.91 -12.36 24.63
CA GLN A 26 3.01 -11.55 24.09
C GLN A 26 2.62 -10.69 22.87
N PHE A 27 1.48 -10.96 22.23
CA PHE A 27 0.93 -10.06 21.20
C PHE A 27 0.08 -8.97 21.87
N PRO A 28 0.47 -7.68 21.78
CA PRO A 28 -0.36 -6.59 22.25
C PRO A 28 -1.72 -6.64 21.54
N ALA A 29 -2.75 -6.31 22.32
CA ALA A 29 -4.18 -6.40 22.01
C ALA A 29 -4.56 -6.16 20.55
N MET A 30 -5.54 -6.95 20.09
CA MET A 30 -6.34 -6.61 18.90
C MET A 30 -6.69 -5.12 18.93
N PRO A 31 -6.58 -4.37 17.82
CA PRO A 31 -7.10 -3.02 17.79
C PRO A 31 -8.58 -3.05 18.21
N SER A 32 -8.91 -2.29 19.25
CA SER A 32 -10.29 -2.13 19.72
C SER A 32 -11.20 -1.74 18.54
N PRO A 33 -12.43 -2.28 18.44
CA PRO A 33 -13.43 -1.85 17.46
C PRO A 33 -13.77 -0.34 17.52
N ASP A 34 -13.26 0.41 18.49
CA ASP A 34 -13.48 1.86 18.63
C ASP A 34 -12.69 2.72 17.64
N GLN A 35 -12.06 2.11 16.63
CA GLN A 35 -11.65 2.82 15.43
C GLN A 35 -12.88 3.11 14.53
N GLN A 36 -13.79 3.95 14.99
CA GLN A 36 -14.74 4.68 14.15
C GLN A 36 -14.30 6.15 13.95
N HIS A 37 -13.16 6.54 14.55
CA HIS A 37 -12.62 7.91 14.52
C HIS A 37 -11.42 8.09 13.58
N TYR A 38 -11.47 7.58 12.35
CA TYR A 38 -10.57 8.07 11.27
C TYR A 38 -11.21 9.17 10.43
N THR A 39 -12.50 9.47 10.66
CA THR A 39 -13.23 10.55 10.02
C THR A 39 -13.08 11.85 10.82
N SER A 40 -11.85 12.28 11.12
CA SER A 40 -11.52 13.62 11.65
C SER A 40 -10.00 13.78 11.77
N TYR A 41 -9.30 13.82 10.64
CA TYR A 41 -7.98 14.45 10.59
C TYR A 41 -8.14 15.84 9.97
N THR A 42 -8.71 16.76 10.76
CA THR A 42 -8.44 18.19 10.57
C THR A 42 -7.26 18.47 11.50
N SER A 43 -6.05 18.59 10.93
CA SER A 43 -4.95 19.22 11.65
C SER A 43 -5.39 20.62 12.06
N PRO A 44 -5.07 21.10 13.27
CA PRO A 44 -5.23 22.51 13.61
C PRO A 44 -4.40 23.34 12.62
N THR A 45 -5.05 24.00 11.69
CA THR A 45 -4.45 25.02 10.84
C THR A 45 -4.39 26.31 11.62
N GLU A 46 -3.24 26.60 12.24
CA GLU A 46 -2.81 27.99 12.36
C GLU A 46 -2.33 28.45 10.97
N GLY A 47 -2.75 29.67 10.60
CA GLY A 47 -2.90 30.13 9.23
C GLY A 47 -1.68 29.95 8.33
N ILE A 48 -1.81 29.06 7.35
CA ILE A 48 -1.16 29.21 6.06
C ILE A 48 -2.26 29.02 5.01
N THR A 49 -2.63 30.12 4.37
CA THR A 49 -3.52 30.14 3.20
C THR A 49 -2.84 29.37 2.06
N SER A 50 -2.95 28.04 2.06
CA SER A 50 -2.34 27.16 1.08
C SER A 50 -3.32 26.98 -0.09
N THR A 51 -3.11 27.75 -1.15
CA THR A 51 -3.79 27.57 -2.44
C THR A 51 -3.13 26.41 -3.20
N SER A 52 -3.21 25.18 -2.69
CA SER A 52 -2.80 24.04 -3.50
C SER A 52 -3.71 23.94 -4.72
N LYS A 53 -3.14 23.96 -5.92
CA LYS A 53 -3.83 23.84 -7.22
C LYS A 53 -4.73 22.58 -7.33
N TRP A 54 -4.55 21.62 -6.44
CA TRP A 54 -5.21 20.33 -6.45
C TRP A 54 -6.22 20.19 -5.30
N THR A 55 -7.48 19.95 -5.64
CA THR A 55 -8.38 19.23 -4.73
C THR A 55 -7.89 17.79 -4.64
N TYR A 56 -7.49 17.35 -3.44
CA TYR A 56 -7.02 15.97 -3.25
C TYR A 56 -8.08 14.97 -3.72
N ILE A 57 -7.75 14.18 -4.74
CA ILE A 57 -8.66 13.17 -5.27
C ILE A 57 -8.76 12.04 -4.25
N ARG A 58 -9.99 11.51 -4.07
CA ARG A 58 -10.30 10.45 -3.12
C ARG A 58 -10.84 9.21 -3.87
N PRO A 59 -10.78 8.02 -3.24
CA PRO A 59 -11.39 6.81 -3.79
C PRO A 59 -12.89 6.99 -3.99
N ASP A 60 -13.39 6.47 -5.10
CA ASP A 60 -14.80 6.48 -5.45
C ASP A 60 -15.19 5.14 -6.12
N LYS A 61 -16.43 4.69 -5.90
CA LYS A 61 -16.93 3.39 -6.38
C LYS A 61 -17.10 3.36 -7.91
N ALA A 62 -17.25 4.52 -8.54
CA ALA A 62 -17.35 4.66 -9.99
C ALA A 62 -15.98 4.53 -10.69
N LEU A 63 -14.87 4.64 -9.94
CA LEU A 63 -13.54 4.51 -10.53
C LEU A 63 -13.19 3.06 -10.80
N THR A 64 -12.81 2.77 -12.05
CA THR A 64 -12.19 1.52 -12.46
C THR A 64 -10.75 1.42 -11.94
N PRO A 65 -10.17 0.21 -11.81
CA PRO A 65 -8.77 0.07 -11.37
C PRO A 65 -7.79 0.79 -12.31
N ARG A 66 -8.07 0.82 -13.61
CA ARG A 66 -7.28 1.58 -14.60
C ARG A 66 -7.29 3.08 -14.27
N GLN A 67 -8.45 3.64 -13.96
CA GLN A 67 -8.57 5.06 -13.61
C GLN A 67 -7.86 5.37 -12.30
N VAL A 68 -7.95 4.48 -11.30
CA VAL A 68 -7.24 4.64 -10.02
C VAL A 68 -5.72 4.68 -10.23
N ILE A 69 -5.16 3.79 -11.05
CA ILE A 69 -3.72 3.82 -11.39
C ILE A 69 -3.38 5.11 -12.15
N ARG A 70 -4.17 5.48 -13.16
CA ARG A 70 -3.94 6.71 -13.95
C ARG A 70 -3.95 7.98 -13.08
N ILE A 71 -4.88 8.08 -12.12
CA ILE A 71 -4.97 9.20 -11.19
C ILE A 71 -3.68 9.28 -10.36
N GLN A 72 -3.24 8.17 -9.79
CA GLN A 72 -2.02 8.11 -9.00
C GLN A 72 -0.78 8.48 -9.83
N MET A 73 -0.66 7.95 -11.06
CA MET A 73 0.46 8.27 -11.95
C MET A 73 0.53 9.76 -12.27
N ARG A 74 -0.60 10.38 -12.62
CA ARG A 74 -0.65 11.82 -12.89
C ARG A 74 -0.29 12.64 -11.66
N ALA A 75 -0.84 12.27 -10.51
CA ALA A 75 -0.59 12.97 -9.25
C ALA A 75 0.90 12.95 -8.87
N LEU A 76 1.56 11.80 -9.03
CA LEU A 76 3.00 11.66 -8.77
C LEU A 76 3.87 12.36 -9.83
N GLN A 77 3.46 12.34 -11.10
CA GLN A 77 4.16 13.04 -12.18
C GLN A 77 4.15 14.56 -11.97
N GLU A 78 3.03 15.09 -11.48
CA GLU A 78 2.81 16.53 -11.26
C GLU A 78 2.91 16.92 -9.76
N ASN A 79 3.63 16.13 -8.94
CA ASN A 79 3.76 16.41 -7.50
C ASN A 79 4.37 17.81 -7.24
N ASP A 80 3.71 18.61 -6.42
CA ASP A 80 4.17 19.96 -6.05
C ASP A 80 5.01 19.96 -4.77
N GLN A 81 5.45 21.15 -4.35
CA GLN A 81 6.24 21.34 -3.13
C GLN A 81 5.45 21.02 -1.85
N GLN A 82 4.12 20.95 -1.93
CA GLN A 82 3.22 20.64 -0.80
C GLN A 82 2.87 19.14 -0.74
N ASP A 83 3.46 18.31 -1.59
CA ASP A 83 3.22 16.87 -1.68
C ASP A 83 1.79 16.50 -2.07
N SER A 84 1.12 17.32 -2.88
CA SER A 84 -0.26 17.03 -3.28
C SER A 84 -0.41 15.71 -4.05
N GLY A 85 0.62 15.33 -4.82
CA GLY A 85 0.71 14.04 -5.49
C GLY A 85 0.79 12.87 -4.51
N ILE A 86 1.71 12.97 -3.54
CA ILE A 86 1.90 11.95 -2.49
C ILE A 86 0.64 11.81 -1.62
N ILE A 87 0.01 12.92 -1.24
CA ILE A 87 -1.24 12.91 -0.46
C ILE A 87 -2.36 12.21 -1.26
N THR A 88 -2.45 12.47 -2.57
CA THR A 88 -3.43 11.79 -3.43
C THR A 88 -3.21 10.29 -3.46
N VAL A 89 -1.97 9.82 -3.66
CA VAL A 89 -1.65 8.38 -3.60
C VAL A 89 -1.99 7.79 -2.23
N PHE A 90 -1.64 8.50 -1.16
CA PHE A 90 -1.97 8.07 0.20
C PHE A 90 -3.48 7.93 0.40
N ASN A 91 -4.31 8.80 -0.18
CA ASN A 91 -5.78 8.67 -0.13
C ASN A 91 -6.28 7.41 -0.84
N PHE A 92 -5.60 6.96 -1.89
CA PHE A 92 -5.90 5.73 -2.61
C PHE A 92 -5.34 4.46 -1.96
N SER A 93 -4.42 4.56 -0.99
CA SER A 93 -3.94 3.40 -0.22
C SER A 93 -5.06 2.77 0.59
N SER A 94 -5.27 1.46 0.47
CA SER A 94 -6.30 0.75 1.21
C SER A 94 -6.13 0.87 2.72
N PRO A 95 -7.19 0.71 3.54
CA PRO A 95 -7.05 0.68 4.99
C PRO A 95 -6.00 -0.33 5.45
N LYS A 96 -5.95 -1.51 4.82
CA LYS A 96 -4.94 -2.53 5.09
C LYS A 96 -3.53 -2.02 4.78
N ASN A 97 -3.33 -1.45 3.60
CA ASN A 97 -2.03 -0.92 3.19
C ASN A 97 -1.57 0.23 4.11
N LYS A 98 -2.48 1.12 4.53
CA LYS A 98 -2.19 2.20 5.49
C LYS A 98 -1.72 1.68 6.85
N MET A 99 -2.19 0.51 7.31
CA MET A 99 -1.66 -0.10 8.54
C MET A 99 -0.17 -0.47 8.42
N HIS A 100 0.29 -0.83 7.21
CA HIS A 100 1.69 -1.16 6.96
C HIS A 100 2.56 0.09 6.71
N ILE A 101 2.04 1.06 5.97
CA ILE A 101 2.75 2.30 5.63
C ILE A 101 2.83 3.27 6.82
N GLY A 102 1.85 3.25 7.71
CA GLY A 102 1.74 4.20 8.81
C GLY A 102 1.22 5.59 8.38
N PRO A 103 1.43 6.64 9.20
CA PRO A 103 0.88 7.96 8.95
C PRO A 103 1.50 8.65 7.72
N ILE A 104 0.84 9.68 7.21
CA ILE A 104 1.26 10.40 5.99
C ILE A 104 2.72 10.88 6.03
N ASN A 105 3.23 11.31 7.19
CA ASN A 105 4.62 11.74 7.32
C ASN A 105 5.61 10.59 7.11
N HIS A 106 5.27 9.38 7.54
CA HIS A 106 6.06 8.19 7.24
C HIS A 106 5.99 7.85 5.76
N PHE A 107 4.80 7.92 5.16
CA PHE A 107 4.65 7.67 3.71
C PHE A 107 5.45 8.64 2.85
N ARG A 108 5.53 9.91 3.24
CA ARG A 108 6.39 10.91 2.59
C ARG A 108 7.87 10.51 2.56
N LEU A 109 8.35 9.80 3.57
CA LEU A 109 9.72 9.26 3.63
C LEU A 109 9.85 8.06 2.68
N ILE A 110 8.89 7.12 2.72
CA ILE A 110 8.89 5.93 1.85
C ILE A 110 8.97 6.33 0.37
N VAL A 111 8.15 7.27 -0.09
CA VAL A 111 8.12 7.66 -1.51
C VAL A 111 9.40 8.37 -1.96
N ARG A 112 10.16 8.94 -1.02
CA ARG A 112 11.46 9.59 -1.27
C ARG A 112 12.65 8.65 -1.12
N ASP A 113 12.44 7.43 -0.64
CA ASP A 113 13.46 6.40 -0.58
C ASP A 113 14.01 6.11 -2.00
N PRO A 114 15.31 5.78 -2.16
CA PRO A 114 15.88 5.45 -3.47
C PRO A 114 15.08 4.45 -4.31
N ALA A 115 14.40 3.48 -3.69
CA ALA A 115 13.59 2.50 -4.42
C ALA A 115 12.35 3.11 -5.11
N TYR A 116 11.82 4.22 -4.60
CA TYR A 116 10.56 4.82 -5.07
C TYR A 116 10.70 6.26 -5.56
N ARG A 117 11.83 6.93 -5.31
CA ARG A 117 12.01 8.34 -5.67
C ARG A 117 11.79 8.63 -7.16
N THR A 118 12.06 7.65 -8.03
CA THR A 118 11.83 7.76 -9.49
C THR A 118 10.35 7.93 -9.84
N MET A 119 9.43 7.55 -8.93
CA MET A 119 8.00 7.82 -9.09
C MET A 119 7.63 9.30 -8.97
N LEU A 120 8.50 10.15 -8.40
CA LEU A 120 8.20 11.57 -8.25
C LEU A 120 8.69 12.36 -9.45
N ASN A 121 7.76 13.12 -10.02
CA ASN A 121 8.03 14.07 -11.10
C ASN A 121 8.82 13.50 -12.29
N PHE A 122 8.55 12.26 -12.64
CA PHE A 122 9.17 11.56 -13.76
C PHE A 122 8.79 12.19 -15.12
N LYS A 123 9.55 11.83 -16.16
CA LYS A 123 9.40 12.38 -17.51
C LYS A 123 8.18 11.80 -18.24
N SER A 124 8.07 10.48 -18.24
CA SER A 124 6.99 9.76 -18.92
C SER A 124 6.76 8.39 -18.28
N TYR A 125 5.62 7.76 -18.58
CA TYR A 125 5.37 6.37 -18.20
C TYR A 125 4.67 5.60 -19.32
N LYS A 126 4.85 4.28 -19.31
CA LYS A 126 4.11 3.31 -20.14
C LYS A 126 3.44 2.31 -19.21
N THR A 127 2.29 1.78 -19.62
CA THR A 127 1.57 0.76 -18.84
C THR A 127 1.52 -0.56 -19.59
N GLY A 128 1.77 -1.66 -18.89
CA GLY A 128 1.48 -3.00 -19.38
C GLY A 128 -0.03 -3.30 -19.38
N GLN A 129 -0.35 -4.54 -19.74
CA GLN A 129 -1.72 -5.04 -19.66
C GLN A 129 -2.24 -4.96 -18.23
N LEU A 130 -3.49 -4.49 -18.08
CA LEU A 130 -4.20 -4.55 -16.82
C LEU A 130 -4.85 -5.93 -16.71
N VAL A 131 -4.50 -6.67 -15.67
CA VAL A 131 -5.11 -7.97 -15.34
C VAL A 131 -6.08 -7.73 -14.19
N VAL A 132 -7.34 -8.13 -14.37
CA VAL A 132 -8.37 -8.08 -13.32
C VAL A 132 -8.86 -9.50 -13.06
N ALA A 133 -8.79 -9.94 -11.81
CA ALA A 133 -9.28 -11.23 -11.35
C ALA A 133 -10.09 -11.01 -10.07
N ASP A 134 -11.40 -11.25 -10.15
CA ASP A 134 -12.35 -10.98 -9.07
C ASP A 134 -12.26 -9.56 -8.51
N ASP A 135 -11.87 -9.44 -7.25
CA ASP A 135 -11.70 -8.20 -6.51
C ASP A 135 -10.25 -7.69 -6.51
N LYS A 136 -9.38 -8.21 -7.37
CA LYS A 136 -7.98 -7.78 -7.50
C LYS A 136 -7.65 -7.30 -8.91
N ALA A 137 -6.73 -6.34 -8.99
CA ALA A 137 -6.21 -5.83 -10.24
C ALA A 137 -4.70 -5.61 -10.14
N TYR A 138 -4.00 -5.94 -11.22
CA TYR A 138 -2.54 -5.87 -11.33
C TYR A 138 -2.16 -5.14 -12.62
N GLN A 139 -1.21 -4.22 -12.53
CA GLN A 139 -0.67 -3.57 -13.73
C GLN A 139 0.80 -3.21 -13.54
N LEU A 140 1.62 -3.59 -14.52
CA LEU A 140 2.98 -3.09 -14.63
C LEU A 140 2.98 -1.67 -15.18
N VAL A 141 3.82 -0.82 -14.60
CA VAL A 141 4.07 0.55 -15.05
C VAL A 141 5.57 0.72 -15.19
N VAL A 142 6.01 1.09 -16.40
CA VAL A 142 7.40 1.47 -16.67
C VAL A 142 7.47 2.99 -16.57
N ILE A 143 8.27 3.49 -15.64
CA ILE A 143 8.48 4.92 -15.41
C ILE A 143 9.84 5.30 -15.96
N THR A 144 9.87 6.32 -16.82
CA THR A 144 11.09 6.96 -17.29
C THR A 144 11.39 8.18 -16.40
N GLY A 145 12.44 8.09 -15.60
CA GLY A 145 12.94 9.18 -14.75
C GLY A 145 13.40 10.40 -15.54
N ARG A 146 13.70 11.49 -14.83
CA ARG A 146 14.18 12.74 -15.44
C ARG A 146 15.57 12.58 -16.09
N ASP A 147 16.39 11.71 -15.54
CA ASP A 147 17.71 11.32 -16.05
C ASP A 147 17.63 10.30 -17.20
N GLY A 148 16.42 9.87 -17.58
CA GLY A 148 16.19 8.90 -18.64
C GLY A 148 16.26 7.44 -18.18
N THR A 149 16.55 7.16 -16.91
CA THR A 149 16.50 5.80 -16.37
C THR A 149 15.08 5.24 -16.42
N GLU A 150 14.91 3.96 -16.76
CA GLU A 150 13.62 3.28 -16.71
C GLU A 150 13.55 2.36 -15.50
N GLU A 151 12.50 2.51 -14.70
CA GLU A 151 12.17 1.61 -13.59
C GLU A 151 10.78 1.01 -13.77
N VAL A 152 10.62 -0.24 -13.33
CA VAL A 152 9.37 -0.99 -13.49
C VAL A 152 8.72 -1.18 -12.12
N TYR A 153 7.43 -0.90 -12.05
CA TYR A 153 6.64 -1.05 -10.83
C TYR A 153 5.37 -1.84 -11.09
N MET A 154 5.03 -2.76 -10.19
CA MET A 154 3.76 -3.48 -10.20
C MET A 154 2.80 -2.83 -9.23
N PHE A 155 1.71 -2.25 -9.77
CA PHE A 155 0.59 -1.77 -8.98
C PHE A 155 -0.34 -2.94 -8.64
N ILE A 156 -0.69 -3.07 -7.36
CA ILE A 156 -1.59 -4.09 -6.84
C ILE A 156 -2.77 -3.37 -6.19
N LEU A 157 -3.96 -3.56 -6.75
CA LEU A 157 -5.20 -2.97 -6.27
C LEU A 157 -6.15 -4.07 -5.81
N ALA A 158 -6.97 -3.74 -4.80
CA ALA A 158 -8.12 -4.55 -4.42
C ALA A 158 -9.39 -3.71 -4.27
N LYS A 159 -10.52 -4.29 -4.65
CA LYS A 159 -11.85 -3.71 -4.43
C LYS A 159 -12.28 -3.96 -3.00
N GLN A 160 -12.49 -2.88 -2.24
CA GLN A 160 -12.78 -2.99 -0.82
C GLN A 160 -14.19 -3.58 -0.60
N ARG A 161 -14.30 -4.59 0.27
CA ARG A 161 -15.57 -5.33 0.48
C ARG A 161 -16.42 -4.79 1.63
N LYS A 162 -15.81 -4.02 2.54
CA LYS A 162 -16.44 -3.52 3.78
C LYS A 162 -15.93 -2.13 4.16
N GLY A 163 -16.58 -1.53 5.15
CA GLY A 163 -16.25 -0.20 5.68
C GLY A 163 -16.60 0.94 4.73
N ASN A 164 -16.11 2.13 5.04
CA ASN A 164 -16.44 3.38 4.33
C ASN A 164 -16.03 3.37 2.84
N TYR A 165 -15.05 2.54 2.48
CA TYR A 165 -14.58 2.40 1.09
C TYR A 165 -15.22 1.22 0.35
N LYS A 166 -16.25 0.55 0.91
CA LYS A 166 -16.91 -0.59 0.25
C LYS A 166 -17.29 -0.27 -1.19
N GLY A 167 -16.74 -1.03 -2.14
CA GLY A 167 -16.94 -0.90 -3.58
C GLY A 167 -15.86 -0.10 -4.31
N CYS A 168 -14.99 0.62 -3.61
CA CYS A 168 -13.90 1.37 -4.22
C CYS A 168 -12.71 0.46 -4.53
N TRP A 169 -12.05 0.70 -5.66
CA TRP A 169 -10.72 0.15 -5.94
C TRP A 169 -9.66 0.98 -5.23
N MET A 170 -8.76 0.32 -4.49
CA MET A 170 -7.73 0.97 -3.70
C MET A 170 -6.41 0.20 -3.79
N THR A 171 -5.29 0.90 -3.60
CA THR A 171 -3.93 0.35 -3.70
C THR A 171 -3.60 -0.47 -2.45
N GLU A 172 -3.41 -1.78 -2.64
CA GLU A 172 -2.91 -2.70 -1.61
C GLU A 172 -1.38 -2.68 -1.52
N GLY A 173 -0.71 -2.37 -2.63
CA GLY A 173 0.75 -2.26 -2.67
C GLY A 173 1.28 -1.81 -4.02
N ILE A 174 2.52 -1.33 -4.01
CA ILE A 174 3.29 -1.00 -5.20
C ILE A 174 4.66 -1.63 -5.01
N ALA A 175 5.03 -2.57 -5.88
CA ALA A 175 6.31 -3.27 -5.79
C ALA A 175 7.24 -2.80 -6.90
N ARG A 176 8.46 -2.40 -6.55
CA ARG A 176 9.54 -2.23 -7.54
C ARG A 176 9.92 -3.61 -8.08
N MET A 177 9.98 -3.71 -9.39
CA MET A 177 10.41 -4.92 -10.08
C MET A 177 11.86 -4.73 -10.47
N GLU A 178 12.72 -5.67 -10.08
CA GLU A 178 14.09 -5.67 -10.58
C GLU A 178 14.06 -5.91 -12.09
N PRO A 179 14.87 -5.18 -12.89
CA PRO A 179 15.05 -5.49 -14.29
C PRO A 179 15.44 -6.95 -14.39
N GLY A 180 14.65 -7.75 -15.11
CA GLY A 180 14.97 -9.15 -15.32
C GLY A 180 16.40 -9.23 -15.85
N ARG A 181 17.30 -9.86 -15.09
CA ARG A 181 18.62 -10.25 -15.61
C ARG A 181 18.31 -11.02 -16.88
N GLN A 182 18.70 -10.52 -18.05
CA GLN A 182 18.73 -11.34 -19.24
C GLN A 182 19.67 -12.50 -18.91
N THR A 183 19.11 -13.65 -18.59
CA THR A 183 19.83 -14.90 -18.66
C THR A 183 20.08 -15.12 -20.14
N SER A 184 21.18 -14.56 -20.64
CA SER A 184 21.78 -14.99 -21.89
C SER A 184 22.10 -16.47 -21.71
N LEU A 185 21.19 -17.33 -22.18
CA LEU A 185 21.50 -18.72 -22.45
C LEU A 185 22.53 -18.68 -23.57
N THR A 186 23.79 -18.85 -23.19
CA THR A 186 24.90 -19.10 -24.11
C THR A 186 25.15 -20.59 -24.12
#